data_AF-I1BV42-F1
#
_entry.id   AF-I1BV42-F1
#
_cell.length_a   1.000
_cell.length_b   1.000
_cell.length_c   1.000
_cell.angle_alpha   90.00
_cell.angle_beta   90.00
_cell.angle_gamma   90.00
#
_symmetry.space_group_name_H-M   'P 1'
#
loop_
_entity.id
_entity.type
_entity.pdbx_description
1 polymer ?
#
loop_
_entity_poly.entity_id
_entity_poly.type
_entity_poly.pdbx_seq_one_letter_code
_entity_poly.pdbx_strand_id
1 'polypeptide(L)'
;MSESEKTLSTLIALNSIVFLAWQIPRLTPLMSQWFMHLPGTKRNVTLLTSCFSHQEFFHFTLNMVGLWSFGRVIHDHFGREQFVAMYLSAGIGANVVSHTCSLALRNSRPLMPSLGASGAIYSLVASTAILHPNSSISLIFLPMIPIKLGHIWLEQD
;
A
#
# COMPACT_ATOMS: atom_id res chain seq x y z
N MET A 1 -12.04 21.23 1.03
CA MET A 1 -11.51 19.85 1.11
C MET A 1 -12.21 19.12 2.23
N SER A 2 -12.74 17.93 1.96
CA SER A 2 -13.25 17.01 2.99
C SER A 2 -12.12 16.54 3.90
N GLU A 3 -12.45 16.01 5.07
CA GLU A 3 -11.46 15.40 5.98
C GLU A 3 -10.73 14.23 5.31
N SER A 4 -11.44 13.40 4.53
CA SER A 4 -10.82 12.34 3.71
C SER A 4 -9.80 12.89 2.72
N GLU A 5 -10.14 13.93 1.96
CA GLU A 5 -9.23 14.55 1.00
C GLU A 5 -7.96 15.09 1.67
N LYS A 6 -8.06 15.69 2.86
CA LYS A 6 -6.90 16.17 3.63
C LYS A 6 -5.99 15.02 4.05
N THR A 7 -6.56 13.95 4.63
CA THR A 7 -5.80 12.78 5.08
C THR A 7 -5.10 12.10 3.90
N LEU A 8 -5.84 11.82 2.82
CA LEU A 8 -5.31 11.18 1.62
C LEU A 8 -4.22 12.03 0.96
N SER A 9 -4.47 13.33 0.79
CA SER A 9 -3.49 14.25 0.20
C SER A 9 -2.22 14.32 1.05
N THR A 10 -2.34 14.26 2.38
CA THR A 10 -1.18 14.22 3.29
C THR A 10 -0.36 12.95 3.07
N LEU A 11 -1.00 11.78 3.01
CA LEU A 11 -0.30 10.52 2.72
C LEU A 11 0.36 10.52 1.34
N ILE A 12 -0.33 11.04 0.32
CA ILE A 12 0.23 11.17 -1.03
C ILE A 12 1.43 12.11 -1.05
N ALA A 13 1.34 13.26 -0.35
CA ALA A 13 2.44 14.21 -0.25
C ALA A 13 3.67 13.58 0.44
N LEU A 14 3.48 12.83 1.53
CA LEU A 14 4.56 12.10 2.20
C LEU A 14 5.23 11.08 1.27
N ASN A 15 4.44 10.24 0.58
CA ASN A 15 4.97 9.30 -0.40
C ASN A 15 5.70 10.02 -1.55
N SER A 16 5.17 11.17 -2.00
CA SER A 16 5.77 11.97 -3.07
C SER A 16 7.14 12.52 -2.67
N ILE A 17 7.28 13.01 -1.43
CA ILE A 17 8.56 13.50 -0.90
C ILE A 17 9.60 12.37 -0.89
N VAL A 18 9.21 11.18 -0.39
CA VAL A 18 10.09 10.01 -0.35
C VAL A 18 10.45 9.53 -1.77
N PHE A 19 9.48 9.51 -2.69
CA PHE A 19 9.71 9.18 -4.10
C PHE A 19 10.69 10.15 -4.76
N LEU A 20 10.52 11.46 -4.56
CA LEU A 20 11.44 12.47 -5.09
C LEU A 20 12.84 12.34 -4.51
N ALA A 21 12.96 12.00 -3.22
CA ALA A 21 14.26 11.72 -2.61
C ALA A 21 14.97 10.52 -3.25
N TRP A 22 14.23 9.49 -3.68
CA TRP A 22 14.79 8.38 -4.47
C TRP A 22 15.30 8.79 -5.86
N GLN A 23 14.74 9.84 -6.45
CA GLN A 23 15.17 10.32 -7.78
C GLN A 23 16.50 11.09 -7.74
N ILE A 24 17.03 11.40 -6.55
CA ILE A 24 18.30 12.10 -6.38
C ILE A 24 19.41 11.04 -6.14
N PRO A 25 20.32 10.79 -7.10
CA PRO A 25 21.32 9.71 -6.98
C PRO A 25 22.24 9.83 -5.75
N ARG A 26 22.47 11.07 -5.29
CA ARG A 26 23.27 11.35 -4.09
C ARG A 26 22.60 10.88 -2.80
N LEU A 27 21.27 10.78 -2.78
CA LEU A 27 20.51 10.34 -1.61
C LEU A 27 20.30 8.83 -1.59
N THR A 28 20.51 8.13 -2.71
CA THR A 28 20.30 6.67 -2.83
C THR A 28 20.93 5.85 -1.69
N PRO A 29 22.18 6.09 -1.23
CA PRO A 29 22.74 5.34 -0.11
C PRO A 29 21.96 5.54 1.19
N LEU A 30 21.50 6.76 1.46
CA LEU A 30 20.67 7.09 2.61
C LEU A 30 19.29 6.46 2.48
N MET A 31 18.67 6.57 1.30
CA MET A 31 17.36 5.99 1.02
C MET A 31 17.37 4.46 1.17
N SER A 32 18.40 3.78 0.67
CA SER A 32 18.55 2.33 0.84
C SER A 32 18.77 1.91 2.29
N GLN A 33 19.34 2.78 3.13
CA GLN A 33 19.54 2.47 4.55
C GLN A 33 18.29 2.68 5.41
N TRP A 34 17.48 3.67 5.07
CA TRP A 34 16.38 4.15 5.92
C TRP A 34 14.99 3.92 5.35
N PHE A 35 14.84 3.75 4.04
CA PHE A 35 13.55 3.63 3.33
C PHE A 35 13.43 2.34 2.51
N MET A 36 14.37 1.41 2.64
CA MET A 36 14.31 0.09 2.04
C MET A 36 14.46 -0.95 3.14
N HIS A 37 13.52 -1.88 3.22
CA HIS A 37 13.60 -2.96 4.20
C HIS A 37 14.40 -4.12 3.61
N LEU A 38 15.56 -4.41 4.21
CA LEU A 38 16.35 -5.58 3.87
C LEU A 38 16.25 -6.62 5.01
N PRO A 39 15.74 -7.84 4.72
CA PRO A 39 15.68 -8.91 5.70
C PRO A 39 17.08 -9.22 6.27
N GLY A 40 17.17 -9.38 7.58
CA GLY A 40 18.44 -9.64 8.28
C GLY A 40 19.19 -8.41 8.79
N THR A 41 18.72 -7.19 8.51
CA THR A 41 19.26 -5.97 9.14
C THR A 41 18.60 -5.71 10.51
N LYS A 42 19.33 -5.13 11.48
CA LYS A 42 18.78 -4.77 12.80
C LYS A 42 17.87 -3.53 12.79
N ARG A 43 17.58 -2.96 11.62
CA ARG A 43 16.89 -1.68 11.48
C ARG A 43 15.38 -1.88 11.33
N ASN A 44 14.69 -2.16 12.44
CA ASN A 44 13.25 -2.42 12.42
C ASN A 44 12.41 -1.22 11.97
N VAL A 45 12.93 0.00 12.10
CA VAL A 45 12.27 1.22 11.60
C VAL A 45 11.98 1.15 10.10
N THR A 46 12.79 0.39 9.35
CA THR A 46 12.60 0.21 7.90
C THR A 46 11.32 -0.54 7.55
N LEU A 47 10.70 -1.27 8.49
CA LEU A 47 9.40 -1.90 8.28
C LEU A 47 8.27 -0.88 8.09
N LEU A 48 8.40 0.30 8.73
CA LEU A 48 7.43 1.39 8.61
C LEU A 48 7.80 2.33 7.46
N THR A 49 9.04 2.78 7.41
CA THR A 49 9.46 3.79 6.41
C THR A 49 9.44 3.24 4.99
N SER A 50 9.66 1.94 4.79
CA SER A 50 9.54 1.32 3.46
C SER A 50 8.10 1.29 2.94
N CYS A 51 7.08 1.43 3.80
CA CYS A 51 5.69 1.57 3.37
C CYS A 51 5.45 2.84 2.54
N PHE A 52 6.28 3.86 2.72
CA PHE A 52 6.17 5.14 2.01
C PHE A 52 7.13 5.27 0.81
N SER A 53 7.82 4.18 0.49
CA SER A 53 9.00 4.20 -0.38
C SER A 53 8.70 3.58 -1.74
N HIS A 54 8.97 4.33 -2.81
CA HIS A 54 8.82 3.87 -4.19
C HIS A 54 10.03 4.35 -5.00
N GLN A 55 10.55 3.48 -5.86
CA GLN A 55 11.67 3.80 -6.75
C GLN A 55 11.19 4.08 -8.18
N GLU A 56 10.22 3.29 -8.64
CA GLU A 56 9.72 3.36 -10.00
C GLU A 56 8.47 4.22 -10.13
N PHE A 57 8.45 5.07 -11.15
CA PHE A 57 7.38 6.03 -11.42
C PHE A 57 6.02 5.35 -11.60
N PHE A 58 5.96 4.26 -12.36
CA PHE A 58 4.70 3.54 -12.61
C PHE A 58 4.15 2.96 -11.31
N HIS A 59 4.97 2.22 -10.55
CA HIS A 59 4.57 1.63 -9.28
C HIS A 59 4.10 2.69 -8.26
N PHE A 60 4.78 3.84 -8.18
CA PHE A 60 4.35 4.97 -7.36
C PHE A 60 2.97 5.48 -7.79
N THR A 61 2.79 5.74 -9.08
CA THR A 61 1.55 6.30 -9.63
C THR A 61 0.36 5.37 -9.36
N LEU A 62 0.52 4.05 -9.55
CA LEU A 62 -0.57 3.11 -9.30
C LEU A 62 -1.01 3.10 -7.83
N ASN A 63 -0.05 3.19 -6.92
CA ASN A 63 -0.34 3.23 -5.49
C ASN A 63 -1.08 4.51 -5.10
N MET A 64 -0.66 5.67 -5.60
CA MET A 64 -1.31 6.94 -5.27
C MET A 64 -2.72 7.03 -5.85
N VAL A 65 -2.89 6.51 -7.07
CA VAL A 65 -4.22 6.37 -7.69
C VAL A 65 -5.12 5.42 -6.91
N GLY A 66 -4.59 4.26 -6.49
CA GLY A 66 -5.33 3.31 -5.65
C GLY A 66 -5.71 3.92 -4.29
N LEU A 67 -4.77 4.64 -3.66
CA LEU A 67 -5.01 5.35 -2.40
C LEU A 67 -6.12 6.39 -2.55
N TRP A 68 -6.10 7.18 -3.62
CA TRP A 68 -7.14 8.18 -3.87
C TRP A 68 -8.51 7.53 -4.15
N SER A 69 -8.52 6.46 -4.96
CA SER A 69 -9.74 5.81 -5.42
C SER A 69 -10.46 5.03 -4.30
N PHE A 70 -9.73 4.22 -3.55
CA PHE A 70 -10.31 3.37 -2.50
C PHE A 70 -10.23 3.99 -1.11
N GLY A 71 -9.21 4.82 -0.87
CA GLY A 71 -8.97 5.39 0.46
C GLY A 71 -10.10 6.30 0.91
N ARG A 72 -10.74 7.05 -0.01
CA ARG A 72 -11.86 7.93 0.35
C ARG A 72 -13.07 7.15 0.85
N VAL A 73 -13.44 6.08 0.14
CA VAL A 73 -14.58 5.22 0.52
C VAL A 73 -14.38 4.65 1.93
N ILE A 74 -13.19 4.11 2.18
CA ILE A 74 -12.84 3.51 3.47
C ILE A 74 -12.72 4.58 4.58
N HIS A 75 -12.11 5.72 4.29
CA HIS A 75 -11.99 6.82 5.25
C HIS A 75 -13.35 7.37 5.64
N ASP A 76 -14.24 7.58 4.68
CA ASP A 76 -15.59 8.10 4.95
C ASP A 76 -16.44 7.09 5.74
N HIS A 77 -16.14 5.78 5.63
CA HIS A 77 -16.80 4.73 6.41
C HIS A 77 -16.28 4.62 7.85
N PHE A 78 -14.96 4.57 8.05
CA PHE A 78 -14.37 4.32 9.38
C PHE A 78 -13.96 5.57 10.15
N GLY A 79 -13.81 6.71 9.47
CA GLY A 79 -13.20 7.92 10.03
C GLY A 79 -11.66 7.90 9.96
N ARG A 80 -11.07 9.05 10.31
CA ARG A 80 -9.64 9.35 10.09
C ARG A 80 -8.71 8.41 10.85
N GLU A 81 -8.98 8.16 12.13
CA GLU A 81 -8.06 7.45 13.02
C GLU A 81 -7.97 5.97 12.64
N GLN A 82 -9.13 5.34 12.44
CA GLN A 82 -9.26 3.94 12.03
C GLN A 82 -8.71 3.72 10.63
N PHE A 83 -8.92 4.67 9.70
CA PHE A 83 -8.33 4.62 8.37
C PHE A 83 -6.80 4.63 8.43
N VAL A 84 -6.20 5.57 9.16
CA VAL A 84 -4.74 5.66 9.28
C VAL A 84 -4.18 4.42 9.98
N ALA A 85 -4.83 3.94 11.03
CA ALA A 85 -4.42 2.72 11.73
C ALA A 85 -4.47 1.50 10.80
N MET A 86 -5.54 1.33 10.02
CA MET A 86 -5.65 0.25 9.02
C MET A 86 -4.55 0.38 7.96
N TYR A 87 -4.38 1.57 7.38
CA TYR A 87 -3.40 1.81 6.32
C TYR A 87 -1.97 1.47 6.78
N LEU A 88 -1.57 1.95 7.96
CA LEU A 88 -0.24 1.70 8.51
C LEU A 88 -0.07 0.24 8.95
N SER A 89 -1.04 -0.35 9.64
CA SER A 89 -0.95 -1.74 10.11
C SER A 89 -0.89 -2.72 8.93
N ALA A 90 -1.66 -2.50 7.86
CA ALA A 90 -1.60 -3.30 6.65
C ALA A 90 -0.24 -3.18 5.94
N GLY A 91 0.30 -1.97 5.82
CA GLY A 91 1.62 -1.74 5.24
C GLY A 91 2.74 -2.46 6.02
N ILE A 92 2.78 -2.26 7.34
CA ILE A 92 3.77 -2.90 8.22
C ILE A 92 3.59 -4.42 8.20
N GLY A 93 2.34 -4.91 8.29
CA GLY A 93 2.02 -6.33 8.28
C GLY A 93 2.51 -7.01 7.00
N ALA A 94 2.29 -6.41 5.84
CA ALA A 94 2.81 -6.91 4.57
C ALA A 94 4.35 -6.99 4.56
N ASN A 95 5.03 -5.98 5.12
CA ASN A 95 6.48 -5.99 5.25
C ASN A 95 6.99 -7.07 6.22
N VAL A 96 6.30 -7.32 7.33
CA VAL A 96 6.63 -8.39 8.28
C VAL A 96 6.46 -9.76 7.63
N VAL A 97 5.37 -9.97 6.88
CA VAL A 97 5.14 -11.19 6.11
C VAL A 97 6.25 -11.39 5.08
N SER A 98 6.58 -10.34 4.31
CA SER A 98 7.66 -10.37 3.32
C SER A 98 9.02 -10.68 3.96
N HIS A 99 9.33 -10.06 5.10
CA HIS A 99 10.53 -10.33 5.89
C HIS A 99 10.60 -11.80 6.31
N THR A 100 9.54 -12.31 6.92
CA THR A 100 9.49 -13.68 7.46
C THR A 100 9.60 -14.71 6.33
N CYS A 101 8.89 -14.49 5.22
CA CYS A 101 8.95 -15.34 4.03
C CYS A 101 10.36 -15.34 3.42
N SER A 102 10.98 -14.17 3.31
CA SER A 102 12.35 -14.04 2.79
C SER A 102 13.37 -14.77 3.66
N LEU A 103 13.21 -14.72 4.99
CA LEU A 103 14.08 -15.47 5.92
C LEU A 103 13.84 -16.98 5.84
N ALA A 104 12.59 -17.43 5.70
CA ALA A 104 12.24 -18.84 5.59
C ALA A 104 12.81 -19.46 4.29
N LEU A 105 12.83 -18.70 3.20
CA LEU A 105 13.30 -19.14 1.88
C LEU A 105 14.77 -18.80 1.59
N ARG A 106 15.51 -18.26 2.57
CA ARG A 106 16.87 -17.73 2.37
C ARG A 106 17.88 -18.73 1.81
N ASN A 107 17.68 -20.03 2.07
CA ASN A 107 18.57 -21.09 1.61
C ASN A 107 18.33 -21.46 0.13
N SER A 108 17.20 -21.01 -0.43
CA SER A 108 16.77 -21.35 -1.80
C SER A 108 16.62 -20.13 -2.71
N ARG A 109 16.57 -18.91 -2.14
CA ARG A 109 16.39 -17.66 -2.89
C ARG A 109 17.19 -16.51 -2.26
N PRO A 110 17.69 -15.57 -3.08
CA PRO A 110 18.33 -14.36 -2.56
C PRO A 110 17.33 -13.52 -1.76
N LEU A 111 17.82 -12.87 -0.71
CA LEU A 111 17.02 -11.94 0.09
C LEU A 111 16.67 -10.71 -0.76
N MET A 112 15.38 -10.58 -1.07
CA MET A 112 14.89 -9.44 -1.83
C MET A 112 14.51 -8.29 -0.89
N PRO A 113 14.94 -7.06 -1.19
CA PRO A 113 14.48 -5.90 -0.45
C PRO A 113 12.98 -5.66 -0.69
N SER A 114 12.28 -5.18 0.34
CA SER A 114 10.86 -4.80 0.28
C SER A 114 10.70 -3.29 0.43
N LEU A 115 9.90 -2.69 -0.45
CA LEU A 115 9.45 -1.31 -0.40
C LEU A 115 8.11 -1.15 -1.15
N GLY A 116 7.28 -0.24 -0.67
CA GLY A 116 6.03 0.15 -1.32
C GLY A 116 4.83 0.19 -0.39
N ALA A 117 3.87 1.04 -0.74
CA ALA A 117 2.57 1.16 -0.07
C ALA A 117 1.57 0.06 -0.44
N SER A 118 1.93 -0.86 -1.35
CA SER A 118 0.99 -1.80 -2.00
C SER A 118 0.24 -2.69 -1.02
N GLY A 119 0.88 -3.14 0.06
CA GLY A 119 0.20 -3.91 1.13
C GLY A 119 -0.96 -3.14 1.75
N ALA A 120 -0.79 -1.84 1.98
CA ALA A 120 -1.85 -0.96 2.47
C ALA A 120 -2.94 -0.76 1.41
N ILE A 121 -2.57 -0.57 0.14
CA ILE A 121 -3.54 -0.42 -0.96
C ILE A 121 -4.37 -1.70 -1.15
N TYR A 122 -3.77 -2.88 -1.09
CA TYR A 122 -4.50 -4.15 -1.17
C TYR A 122 -5.50 -4.31 -0.02
N SER A 123 -5.15 -3.85 1.18
CA SER A 123 -6.12 -3.79 2.28
C SER A 123 -7.29 -2.86 1.94
N LEU A 124 -7.05 -1.68 1.37
CA LEU A 124 -8.13 -0.77 0.98
C LEU A 124 -9.05 -1.41 -0.08
N VAL A 125 -8.47 -2.07 -1.08
CA VAL A 125 -9.23 -2.80 -2.11
C VAL A 125 -10.07 -3.90 -1.47
N ALA A 126 -9.47 -4.74 -0.62
CA ALA A 126 -10.14 -5.83 0.06
C ALA A 126 -11.26 -5.32 0.98
N SER A 127 -11.01 -4.29 1.78
CA SER A 127 -12.02 -3.66 2.63
C SER A 127 -13.16 -3.08 1.80
N THR A 128 -12.87 -2.47 0.66
CA THR A 128 -13.91 -1.93 -0.24
C THR A 128 -14.75 -3.06 -0.83
N ALA A 129 -14.11 -4.16 -1.23
CA ALA A 129 -14.80 -5.35 -1.73
C ALA A 129 -15.75 -5.96 -0.69
N ILE A 130 -15.32 -6.00 0.57
CA ILE A 130 -16.13 -6.53 1.69
C ILE A 130 -17.30 -5.60 2.01
N LEU A 131 -17.08 -4.28 2.04
CA LEU A 131 -18.12 -3.30 2.40
C LEU A 131 -19.12 -3.05 1.26
N HIS A 132 -18.69 -3.20 0.01
CA HIS A 132 -19.49 -2.92 -1.18
C HIS A 132 -19.49 -4.11 -2.15
N PRO A 133 -19.95 -5.31 -1.73
CA PRO A 133 -19.81 -6.55 -2.51
C PRO A 133 -20.58 -6.53 -3.85
N ASN A 134 -21.65 -5.75 -3.92
CA ASN A 134 -22.49 -5.60 -5.11
C ASN A 134 -22.03 -4.47 -6.04
N SER A 135 -20.99 -3.73 -5.67
CA SER A 135 -20.44 -2.67 -6.52
C SER A 135 -19.47 -3.25 -7.54
N SER A 136 -19.53 -2.76 -8.78
CA SER A 136 -18.53 -3.08 -9.79
C SER A 136 -17.39 -2.09 -9.65
N ILE A 137 -16.21 -2.55 -9.19
CA ILE A 137 -15.00 -1.74 -9.21
C ILE A 137 -14.32 -1.95 -10.57
N SER A 138 -14.07 -0.85 -11.27
CA SER A 138 -13.13 -0.86 -12.39
C SER A 138 -11.75 -0.55 -11.85
N LEU A 139 -10.81 -1.47 -12.01
CA LEU A 139 -9.40 -1.20 -11.79
C LEU A 139 -8.93 -0.21 -12.85
N ILE A 140 -8.24 0.86 -12.44
CA ILE A 140 -7.76 1.89 -13.38
C ILE A 140 -6.82 1.33 -14.47
N PHE A 141 -6.15 0.19 -14.23
CA PHE A 141 -5.28 -0.47 -15.23
C PHE A 141 -6.01 -1.46 -16.14
N LEU A 142 -7.24 -1.84 -15.81
CA LEU A 142 -8.09 -2.72 -16.61
C LEU A 142 -9.52 -2.14 -16.67
N PRO A 143 -9.71 -0.93 -17.21
CA PRO A 143 -11.02 -0.26 -17.21
C PRO A 143 -12.07 -1.03 -18.03
N MET A 144 -11.65 -1.94 -18.90
CA MET A 144 -12.53 -2.73 -19.78
C MET A 144 -12.99 -4.07 -19.18
N ILE A 145 -12.49 -4.47 -18.01
CA ILE A 145 -12.92 -5.69 -17.33
C ILE A 145 -13.53 -5.30 -15.98
N PRO A 146 -14.84 -5.01 -15.92
CA PRO A 146 -15.50 -4.80 -14.65
C PRO A 146 -15.45 -6.10 -13.84
N ILE A 147 -14.71 -6.09 -12.73
CA ILE A 147 -14.65 -7.23 -11.83
C ILE A 147 -15.75 -7.02 -10.79
N LYS A 148 -16.79 -7.86 -10.84
CA LYS A 148 -17.76 -7.96 -9.74
C LYS A 148 -17.03 -8.48 -8.49
N LEU A 149 -17.16 -7.76 -7.38
CA LEU A 149 -16.41 -8.03 -6.14
C LEU A 149 -16.98 -9.20 -5.34
N GLY A 150 -18.24 -9.58 -5.57
CA GLY A 150 -18.84 -10.75 -4.96
C GLY A 150 -20.01 -11.30 -5.78
N HIS A 151 -20.09 -12.64 -5.85
CA HIS A 151 -21.35 -13.34 -5.97
C HIS A 151 -21.76 -13.72 -4.53
N ILE A 152 -22.58 -12.88 -3.91
CA ILE A 152 -23.30 -13.34 -2.73
C ILE A 152 -24.39 -14.28 -3.26
N TRP A 153 -24.20 -15.59 -3.11
CA TRP A 153 -25.24 -16.60 -3.27
C TRP A 153 -26.21 -16.50 -2.07
N LEU A 154 -26.93 -15.38 -1.96
CA LEU A 154 -28.14 -15.37 -1.14
C LEU A 154 -29.29 -15.67 -2.09
N GLU A 155 -29.85 -16.86 -1.90
CA GLU A 155 -31.16 -17.34 -2.35
C GLU A 155 -31.99 -16.28 -3.10
N GLN A 156 -32.12 -16.47 -4.41
CA GLN A 156 -33.41 -16.23 -5.04
C GLN A 156 -34.20 -17.54 -4.91
N ASP A 157 -34.80 -17.77 -3.75
CA ASP A 157 -35.97 -18.65 -3.53
C ASP A 157 -36.62 -18.32 -2.18
#